data_AF-A0A6L8GAZ5-F1
#
_entry.id   AF-A0A6L8GAZ5-F1
#
_cell.length_a   1.000
_cell.length_b   1.000
_cell.length_c   1.000
_cell.angle_alpha   90.00
_cell.angle_beta   90.00
_cell.angle_gamma   90.00
#
_symmetry.space_group_name_H-M   'P 1'
#
loop_
_entity.id
_entity.type
_entity.pdbx_description
1 polymer ?
#
loop_
_entity_poly.entity_id
_entity_poly.type
_entity_poly.pdbx_seq_one_letter_code
_entity_poly.pdbx_strand_id
1 'polypeptide(L)'
;MADASFDTLAVTRQLKAKGFDPDQAEAITEAVRTGVTGGVATKADLAELETRLKWRIIIVGLALNSVAAAAVIAAVGWMLAGG
;
A
#
# COMPACT_ATOMS: atom_id res chain seq x y z
N MET A 1 5.90 3.89 -13.54
CA MET A 1 6.17 4.49 -12.20
C MET A 1 7.27 5.50 -12.42
N ALA A 2 7.01 6.78 -12.19
CA ALA A 2 8.09 7.76 -12.18
C ALA A 2 8.86 7.52 -10.88
N ASP A 3 9.99 6.80 -10.99
CA ASP A 3 11.01 6.83 -9.96
C ASP A 3 11.35 8.30 -9.77
N ALA A 4 10.93 8.90 -8.66
CA ALA A 4 11.36 10.23 -8.29
C ALA A 4 12.83 10.07 -7.89
N SER A 5 13.70 9.93 -8.89
CA SER A 5 15.12 9.66 -8.71
C SER A 5 15.68 10.82 -7.91
N PHE A 6 15.89 10.60 -6.61
CA PHE A 6 16.48 11.59 -5.74
C PHE A 6 17.95 11.75 -6.14
N ASP A 7 18.25 12.83 -6.86
CA ASP A 7 19.61 13.12 -7.33
C ASP A 7 20.46 13.64 -6.16
N THR A 8 21.06 12.69 -5.45
CA THR A 8 22.01 12.92 -4.36
C THR A 8 23.10 13.91 -4.78
N LEU A 9 23.61 13.84 -6.00
CA LEU A 9 24.72 14.69 -6.45
C LEU A 9 24.26 16.14 -6.62
N ALA A 10 23.09 16.37 -7.21
CA ALA A 10 22.52 17.70 -7.35
C ALA A 10 22.22 18.33 -5.99
N VAL A 11 21.65 17.57 -5.05
CA VAL A 11 21.31 18.04 -3.70
C VAL A 11 22.56 18.36 -2.88
N THR A 12 23.56 17.47 -2.87
CA THR A 12 24.83 17.72 -2.18
C THR A 12 25.54 18.96 -2.76
N ARG A 13 25.52 19.15 -4.07
CA ARG A 13 26.09 20.35 -4.72
C ARG A 13 25.37 21.64 -4.33
N GLN A 14 24.04 21.62 -4.25
CA GLN A 14 23.28 22.78 -3.78
C GLN A 14 23.60 23.12 -2.33
N LEU A 15 23.69 22.13 -1.45
CA LEU A 15 24.02 22.34 -0.04
C LEU A 15 25.43 22.94 0.11
N LYS A 16 26.43 22.38 -0.60
CA LYS A 16 27.79 22.94 -0.66
C LYS A 16 27.78 24.39 -1.18
N ALA A 17 27.03 24.68 -2.25
CA ALA A 17 26.89 26.03 -2.80
C ALA A 17 26.21 27.02 -1.84
N LYS A 18 25.41 26.53 -0.88
CA LYS A 18 24.79 27.34 0.18
C LYS A 18 25.67 27.52 1.41
N GLY A 19 26.92 27.04 1.37
CA GLY A 19 27.89 27.21 2.44
C GLY A 19 27.83 26.14 3.53
N PHE A 20 27.12 25.03 3.30
CA PHE A 20 27.25 23.86 4.17
C PHE A 20 28.60 23.20 3.95
N ASP A 21 29.20 22.76 5.06
CA ASP A 21 30.43 21.97 5.02
C ASP A 21 30.22 20.67 4.21
N PRO A 22 31.24 20.13 3.52
CA PRO A 22 31.09 18.93 2.72
C PRO A 22 30.52 17.73 3.48
N ASP A 23 30.95 17.53 4.72
CA ASP A 23 30.51 16.40 5.54
C ASP A 23 29.04 16.57 5.95
N GLN A 24 28.65 17.82 6.24
CA GLN A 24 27.25 18.16 6.53
C GLN A 24 26.34 18.00 5.32
N ALA A 25 26.80 18.45 4.15
CA ALA A 25 26.05 18.34 2.91
C ALA A 25 25.80 16.86 2.53
N GLU A 26 26.80 16.01 2.72
CA GLU A 26 26.71 14.57 2.46
C GLU A 26 25.81 13.87 3.49
N ALA A 27 25.97 14.17 4.78
CA ALA A 27 25.14 13.60 5.84
C ALA A 27 23.65 13.96 5.70
N ILE A 28 23.33 15.23 5.39
CA ILE A 28 21.96 15.68 5.16
C ILE A 28 21.36 14.99 3.94
N THR A 29 22.13 14.90 2.85
CA THR A 29 21.65 14.29 1.61
C THR A 29 21.39 12.79 1.80
N GLU A 30 22.26 12.08 2.53
CA GLU A 30 22.06 10.65 2.80
C GLU A 30 20.88 10.39 3.74
N ALA A 31 20.66 11.25 4.74
CA ALA A 31 19.50 11.15 5.62
C ALA A 31 18.19 11.35 4.85
N VAL A 32 18.13 12.33 3.95
CA VAL A 32 16.96 12.59 3.09
C VAL A 32 16.76 11.45 2.10
N ARG A 33 17.84 10.98 1.45
CA ARG A 33 17.79 9.82 0.55
C ARG A 33 17.22 8.62 1.27
N THR A 34 17.74 8.30 2.44
CA THR A 34 17.26 7.18 3.27
C THR A 34 15.78 7.35 3.64
N GLY A 35 15.33 8.55 3.99
CA GLY A 35 13.91 8.81 4.26
C GLY A 35 12.99 8.65 3.04
N VAL A 36 13.49 8.97 1.85
CA VAL A 36 12.73 8.90 0.59
C VAL A 36 12.77 7.50 -0.02
N THR A 37 13.90 6.79 0.06
CA THR A 37 14.11 5.48 -0.58
C THR A 37 13.98 4.29 0.39
N GLY A 38 14.03 4.54 1.70
CA GLY A 38 14.16 3.52 2.75
C GLY A 38 12.85 2.93 3.29
N GLY A 39 11.74 3.00 2.55
CA GLY A 39 10.53 2.24 2.90
C GLY A 39 9.28 3.04 3.26
N VAL A 40 9.17 4.30 2.84
CA VAL A 40 7.86 4.98 2.87
C VAL A 40 6.96 4.39 1.77
N ALA A 41 5.92 3.65 2.17
CA ALA A 41 4.84 3.32 1.26
C ALA A 41 4.32 4.63 0.66
N THR A 42 4.41 4.78 -0.67
CA THR A 42 3.94 5.98 -1.32
C THR A 42 2.42 6.08 -1.16
N LYS A 43 1.84 7.28 -1.32
CA LYS A 43 0.38 7.42 -1.33
C LYS A 43 -0.28 6.51 -2.39
N ALA A 44 0.43 6.23 -3.48
CA ALA A 44 -0.02 5.31 -4.52
C ALA A 44 -0.05 3.86 -4.00
N ASP A 45 0.99 3.41 -3.29
CA ASP A 45 1.04 2.07 -2.70
C ASP A 45 -0.07 1.87 -1.66
N LEU A 46 -0.37 2.91 -0.87
CA LEU A 46 -1.48 2.90 0.08
C LEU A 46 -2.85 2.82 -0.63
N ALA A 47 -3.03 3.56 -1.73
CA ALA A 47 -4.26 3.51 -2.53
C ALA A 47 -4.45 2.14 -3.21
N GLU A 48 -3.37 1.53 -3.68
CA GLU A 48 -3.37 0.18 -4.23
C GLU A 48 -3.71 -0.87 -3.15
N LEU A 49 -3.12 -0.72 -1.96
CA LEU A 49 -3.41 -1.58 -0.81
C LEU A 49 -4.87 -1.46 -0.37
N GLU A 50 -5.41 -0.25 -0.27
CA GLU A 50 -6.81 0.01 0.05
C GLU A 50 -7.75 -0.65 -0.97
N THR A 51 -7.44 -0.50 -2.26
CA THR A 51 -8.20 -1.12 -3.35
C THR A 51 -8.20 -2.64 -3.23
N ARG A 52 -7.02 -3.26 -3.03
CA ARG A 52 -6.92 -4.71 -2.82
C ARG A 52 -7.68 -5.19 -1.58
N LEU A 53 -7.63 -4.44 -0.49
CA LEU A 53 -8.35 -4.77 0.74
C LEU A 53 -9.87 -4.70 0.54
N LYS A 54 -10.39 -3.64 -0.10
CA LYS A 54 -11.82 -3.52 -0.43
C LYS A 54 -12.30 -4.71 -1.26
N TRP A 55 -11.55 -5.10 -2.29
CA TRP A 55 -11.89 -6.27 -3.10
C TRP A 55 -11.89 -7.58 -2.30
N ARG A 56 -10.89 -7.80 -1.45
CA ARG A 56 -10.85 -8.99 -0.58
C ARG A 56 -12.05 -9.05 0.37
N ILE A 57 -12.42 -7.91 0.97
CA ILE A 57 -13.59 -7.83 1.85
C ILE A 57 -14.88 -8.15 1.08
N ILE A 58 -15.06 -7.60 -0.12
CA ILE A 58 -16.24 -7.87 -0.97
C ILE A 58 -16.32 -9.36 -1.32
N ILE A 59 -15.20 -9.97 -1.74
CA ILE A 59 -15.16 -11.39 -2.13
C ILE A 59 -15.52 -12.28 -0.94
N VAL A 60 -14.94 -12.02 0.24
CA VAL A 60 -15.26 -12.77 1.46
C VAL A 60 -16.73 -12.59 1.85
N GLY A 61 -17.25 -11.36 1.78
CA GLY A 61 -18.67 -11.07 2.05
C GLY A 61 -19.60 -11.81 1.10
N LEU A 62 -19.27 -11.87 -0.20
CA LEU A 62 -20.06 -12.61 -1.19
C LEU A 62 -20.03 -14.12 -0.92
N ALA A 63 -18.85 -14.68 -0.63
CA ALA A 63 -18.70 -16.09 -0.30
C ALA A 63 -19.53 -16.49 0.92
N LEU A 64 -19.46 -15.71 2.01
CA LEU A 64 -20.25 -15.97 3.21
C LEU A 64 -21.76 -15.90 2.95
N ASN A 65 -22.22 -14.90 2.19
CA ASN A 65 -23.63 -14.79 1.81
C ASN A 65 -24.11 -15.97 0.94
N SER A 66 -23.27 -16.45 0.00
CA SER A 66 -23.62 -17.61 -0.83
C SER A 66 -23.75 -18.90 -0.02
N VAL A 67 -22.89 -19.10 0.99
CA VAL A 67 -22.98 -20.27 1.89
C VAL A 67 -24.23 -20.19 2.76
N ALA A 68 -24.54 -19.02 3.32
CA ALA A 68 -25.76 -18.81 4.08
C ALA A 68 -27.02 -19.06 3.22
N ALA A 69 -27.04 -18.54 1.99
CA ALA A 69 -28.14 -18.77 1.06
C ALA A 69 -28.30 -20.26 0.70
N ALA A 70 -27.20 -20.96 0.42
CA ALA A 70 -27.22 -22.39 0.14
C ALA A 70 -27.76 -23.21 1.34
N ALA A 71 -27.37 -22.85 2.56
CA ALA A 71 -27.86 -23.51 3.76
C ALA A 71 -29.36 -23.30 3.97
N VAL A 72 -29.87 -22.09 3.72
CA VAL A 72 -31.31 -21.79 3.79
C VAL A 72 -32.08 -22.58 2.73
N ILE A 73 -31.59 -22.60 1.48
CA ILE A 73 -32.21 -23.37 0.39
C ILE A 73 -32.27 -24.86 0.76
N ALA A 74 -31.18 -25.42 1.29
CA ALA A 74 -31.13 -26.82 1.70
C ALA A 74 -32.12 -27.12 2.85
N ALA A 75 -32.19 -26.25 3.86
CA ALA A 75 -33.12 -26.42 4.98
C ALA A 75 -34.60 -26.35 4.54
N VAL A 76 -34.94 -25.40 3.67
CA VAL A 76 -36.29 -25.28 3.11
C VAL A 76 -36.64 -26.50 2.24
N GLY A 77 -35.70 -26.95 1.40
CA GLY A 77 -35.89 -28.15 0.58
C GLY A 77 -36.13 -29.39 1.44
N TRP A 78 -35.41 -29.53 2.55
CA TRP A 78 -35.61 -30.63 3.50
C TRP A 78 -36.98 -30.57 4.19
N MET A 79 -37.44 -29.39 4.62
CA MET A 79 -38.79 -29.21 5.20
C MET A 79 -39.92 -29.55 4.21
N LEU A 80 -39.76 -29.17 2.93
CA LEU A 80 -40.78 -29.44 1.89
C LEU A 80 -40.80 -30.90 1.44
N ALA A 81 -39.66 -31.60 1.52
CA ALA A 81 -39.55 -33.01 1.16
C ALA A 81 -40.14 -33.97 2.21
N GLY A 82 -40.71 -33.45 3.30
CA GLY A 82 -41.36 -34.25 4.34
C GLY A 82 -40.38 -34.88 5.34
N GLY A 83 -39.28 -34.19 5.65
CA GLY A 83 -38.46 -34.48 6.83
C GLY A 83 -39.26 -34.40 8.14
#